data_AF-A0A1M5WR72-F1
#
_entry.id   AF-A0A1M5WR72-F1
#
_cell.length_a   1.000
_cell.length_b   1.000
_cell.length_c   1.000
_cell.angle_alpha   90.00
_cell.angle_beta   90.00
_cell.angle_gamma   90.00
#
_symmetry.space_group_name_H-M   'P 1'
#
loop_
_entity.id
_entity.type
_entity.pdbx_description
1 polymer ?
#
loop_
_entity_poly.entity_id
_entity_poly.type
_entity_poly.pdbx_seq_one_letter_code
_entity_poly.pdbx_strand_id
1 'polypeptide(L)' 'MESTFDILNEEIPILDIITILFIEDDPITGIALVLLLKMVTDDKMIKISLILLIIVLSHV' A
#
# COMPACT_ATOMS: atom_id res chain seq x y z
N MET A 1 25.35 3.25 -3.58
CA MET A 1 24.00 3.42 -4.16
C MET A 1 23.01 2.73 -3.23
N GLU A 2 22.96 3.21 -1.98
CA GLU A 2 22.34 2.51 -0.83
C GLU A 2 21.19 3.33 -0.22
N SER A 3 21.11 4.63 -0.52
CA SER A 3 20.11 5.54 0.06
C SER A 3 18.69 5.36 -0.47
N THR A 4 18.50 4.84 -1.68
CA THR A 4 17.17 4.71 -2.30
C THR A 4 16.35 3.57 -1.68
N PHE A 5 17.00 2.49 -1.25
CA PHE A 5 16.31 1.34 -0.66
C PHE A 5 15.89 1.57 0.80
N ASP A 6 16.58 2.46 1.51
CA ASP A 6 16.24 2.77 2.90
C ASP A 6 14.98 3.64 3.01
N ILE A 7 14.83 4.61 2.09
CA ILE A 7 13.63 5.46 1.99
C ILE A 7 12.38 4.59 1.75
N LEU A 8 12.48 3.60 0.87
CA LEU A 8 11.38 2.67 0.57
C LEU A 8 10.98 1.78 1.77
N ASN A 9 11.83 1.62 2.79
CA ASN A 9 11.47 0.85 3.99
C ASN A 9 10.59 1.64 4.95
N GLU A 10 10.84 2.94 5.10
CA GLU A 10 10.03 3.83 5.94
C GLU A 10 8.74 4.27 5.25
N GLU A 11 8.71 4.31 3.92
CA GLU A 11 7.55 4.76 3.15
C GLU A 11 6.42 3.73 3.06
N ILE A 12 6.71 2.42 3.13
CA ILE A 12 5.69 1.36 3.10
C ILE A 12 4.61 1.52 4.18
N PRO A 13 4.95 1.71 5.48
CA PRO A 13 3.93 1.92 6.50
C PRO A 13 3.13 3.23 6.33
N ILE A 14 3.71 4.26 5.71
CA ILE A 14 2.99 5.50 5.37
C ILE A 14 1.98 5.23 4.24
N LEU A 15 2.40 4.47 3.23
CA LEU A 15 1.56 4.11 2.08
C LEU A 15 0.36 3.25 2.51
N ASP A 16 0.55 2.34 3.48
CA ASP A 16 -0.52 1.56 4.10
C ASP A 16 -1.58 2.48 4.77
N ILE A 17 -1.13 3.48 5.54
CA ILE A 17 -2.02 4.44 6.21
C ILE A 17 -2.79 5.27 5.18
N ILE A 18 -2.11 5.77 4.14
CA ILE A 18 -2.74 6.53 3.06
C ILE A 18 -3.81 5.68 2.36
N THR A 19 -3.52 4.41 2.08
CA THR A 19 -4.46 3.48 1.43
C THR A 19 -5.72 3.30 2.26
N ILE A 20 -5.59 3.12 3.58
CA ILE A 20 -6.74 2.98 4.48
C ILE A 20 -7.56 4.28 4.52
N LEU A 21 -6.90 5.44 4.52
CA LEU A 21 -7.56 6.76 4.54
C LEU A 21 -8.24 7.11 3.21
N PHE A 22 -7.71 6.64 2.08
CA PHE A 22 -8.25 6.91 0.75
C PHE A 22 -9.49 6.07 0.42
N ILE A 23 -9.73 4.99 1.16
CA ILE A 23 -10.93 4.18 1.00
C ILE A 23 -12.05 4.84 1.81
N GLU A 24 -12.72 5.80 1.17
CA GLU A 24 -13.70 6.69 1.81
C GLU A 24 -14.95 5.95 2.32
N ASP A 25 -15.35 4.86 1.67
CA ASP A 25 -16.62 4.19 1.92
C ASP A 25 -16.59 3.17 3.07
N ASP A 26 -15.47 2.45 3.24
CA ASP A 26 -15.34 1.44 4.29
C ASP A 26 -13.88 1.23 4.75
N PRO A 27 -13.50 1.72 5.94
CA PRO A 27 -12.15 1.55 6.47
C PRO A 27 -11.78 0.08 6.71
N ILE A 28 -12.77 -0.81 6.91
CA ILE A 28 -12.52 -2.26 7.07
C ILE A 28 -12.01 -2.84 5.75
N THR A 29 -12.61 -2.44 4.62
CA THR A 29 -12.16 -2.83 3.29
C THR A 29 -10.72 -2.36 3.02
N GLY A 30 -10.35 -1.16 3.46
CA GLY A 30 -8.97 -0.68 3.34
C GLY A 30 -7.96 -1.48 4.15
N ILE A 31 -8.30 -1.83 5.39
CA ILE A 31 -7.46 -2.68 6.24
C ILE A 31 -7.32 -4.08 5.63
N ALA A 32 -8.41 -4.67 5.15
CA ALA A 32 -8.42 -5.99 4.52
C ALA A 32 -7.53 -6.01 3.27
N LEU A 33 -7.63 -4.98 2.42
CA LEU A 33 -6.79 -4.83 1.23
C LEU A 33 -5.31 -4.73 1.57
N VAL A 34 -4.94 -3.89 2.54
CA VAL A 34 -3.54 -3.76 3.00
C VAL A 34 -3.00 -5.10 3.56
N LEU A 35 -3.82 -5.84 4.30
CA LEU A 35 -3.44 -7.16 4.81
C LEU A 35 -3.25 -8.19 3.68
N LEU A 36 -4.17 -8.21 2.71
CA LEU A 36 -4.07 -9.09 1.54
C LEU A 36 -2.83 -8.77 0.70
N LEU A 37 -2.50 -7.49 0.51
CA LEU A 37 -1.29 -7.04 -0.16
C LEU A 37 -0.02 -7.56 0.49
N LYS A 38 0.04 -7.49 1.83
CA LYS A 38 1.17 -8.03 2.60
C LYS A 38 1.29 -9.54 2.51
N MET A 39 0.19 -10.25 2.23
CA MET A 39 0.17 -11.70 2.09
C MET A 39 0.51 -12.19 0.68
N VAL A 40 0.19 -11.41 -0.36
CA VAL A 40 0.37 -11.80 -1.77
C VAL A 40 1.84 -11.86 -2.21
N THR A 41 2.70 -11.02 -1.63
CA THR A 41 4.12 -10.94 -2.03
C THR A 41 4.97 -10.36 -0.91
N ASP A 42 6.21 -10.84 -0.78
CA ASP A 42 7.22 -10.23 0.09
C ASP A 42 8.01 -9.12 -0.61
N ASP A 43 7.91 -9.03 -1.95
CA ASP A 43 8.61 -8.03 -2.75
C ASP A 43 8.00 -6.63 -2.52
N LYS A 44 8.86 -5.70 -2.07
CA LYS A 44 8.49 -4.33 -1.72
C LYS A 44 7.99 -3.54 -2.93
N MET A 45 8.58 -3.73 -4.11
CA MET A 45 8.19 -3.01 -5.32
C MET A 45 6.79 -3.44 -5.79
N ILE A 46 6.48 -4.73 -5.64
CA ILE A 46 5.16 -5.27 -5.98
C ILE A 46 4.11 -4.76 -4.98
N LYS A 47 4.42 -4.68 -3.67
CA LYS A 47 3.53 -4.06 -2.67
C LYS A 47 3.17 -2.63 -3.02
N ILE A 48 4.17 -1.80 -3.31
CA ILE A 48 3.96 -0.40 -3.69
C ILE A 48 3.10 -0.29 -4.95
N SER A 49 3.41 -1.10 -5.98
CA SER A 49 2.65 -1.09 -7.24
C SER A 49 1.19 -1.48 -7.05
N LEU A 50 0.92 -2.48 -6.21
CA LEU A 50 -0.43 -2.91 -5.92
C LEU A 50 -1.20 -1.92 -5.03
N ILE A 51 -0.53 -1.28 -4.07
CA ILE A 51 -1.13 -0.20 -3.28
C ILE A 51 -1.56 0.96 -4.18
N LEU A 52 -0.68 1.39 -5.09
CA LEU A 52 -1.01 2.42 -6.09
C LEU A 52 -2.18 1.99 -6.97
N LEU A 53 -2.23 0.73 -7.39
CA LEU A 53 -3.35 0.18 -8.16
C LEU A 53 -4.67 0.29 -7.40
N ILE A 54 -4.70 -0.04 -6.11
CA ILE A 54 -5.90 0.05 -5.27
C ILE A 54 -6.38 1.49 -5.18
N ILE A 55 -5.47 2.44 -4.93
CA ILE A 55 -5.82 3.87 -4.87
C ILE A 55 -6.48 4.31 -6.19
N VAL A 56 -5.92 3.91 -7.34
CA VAL A 56 -6.50 4.22 -8.65
C VAL A 56 -7.86 3.57 -8.84
N LEU A 57 -8.02 2.30 -8.44
CA LEU A 57 -9.26 1.54 -8.61
C LEU A 57 -10.37 1.99 -7.67
N SER A 58 -10.02 2.50 -6.49
CA SER A 58 -10.97 3.10 -5.54
C SER A 58 -11.45 4.50 -5.94
N HIS A 59 -10.73 5.17 -6.84
CA HIS A 59 -11.12 6.49 -7.35
C HIS A 59 -11.91 6.43 -8.68
N VAL A 60 -12.08 5.25 -9.27
CA VAL A 60 -12.83 4.98 -10.51
C VAL A 60 -14.20 4.40 -10.18
#